data_AF-A0A3B8YUQ1-F1
#
_entry.id   AF-A0A3B8YUQ1-F1
#
_cell.length_a   1.000
_cell.length_b   1.000
_cell.length_c   1.000
_cell.angle_alpha   90.00
_cell.angle_beta   90.00
_cell.angle_gamma   90.00
#
_symmetry.space_group_name_H-M   'P 1'
#
loop_
_entity.id
_entity.type
_entity.pdbx_description
1 polymer ?
#
loop_
_entity_poly.entity_id
_entity_poly.type
_entity_poly.pdbx_seq_one_letter_code
_entity_poly.pdbx_strand_id
1 'polypeptide(L)'
;AALLHDAAEDQGGHAVLDVIGRRFGLRVAGIVAECSDSLVDDTVETKRPWQERKEEFLARLVDASPGCRLVTACDKLHNLTDVLADYEVVGEDLWPRFSGGREGSAWYYREIARILEKDGHRAARELVRASARLDERLGLLA
;
A
#
# COMPACT_ATOMS: atom_id res chain seq x y z
N ALA A 1 -0.70 -14.94 -3.38
CA ALA A 1 -1.13 -13.78 -2.58
C ALA A 1 -0.64 -12.50 -3.24
N ALA A 2 0.67 -12.23 -3.28
CA ALA A 2 1.22 -11.01 -3.92
C ALA A 2 0.66 -10.70 -5.32
N LEU A 3 0.63 -11.68 -6.24
CA LEU A 3 0.09 -11.48 -7.59
C LEU A 3 -1.42 -11.13 -7.62
N LEU A 4 -2.15 -11.37 -6.54
CA LEU A 4 -3.60 -11.20 -6.43
C LEU A 4 -4.00 -10.12 -5.41
N HIS A 5 -3.05 -9.37 -4.86
CA HIS A 5 -3.28 -8.54 -3.68
C HIS A 5 -4.33 -7.44 -3.91
N ASP A 6 -4.36 -6.84 -5.11
CA ASP A 6 -5.35 -5.83 -5.48
C ASP A 6 -6.64 -6.42 -6.08
N ALA A 7 -6.65 -7.70 -6.43
CA ALA A 7 -7.75 -8.28 -7.21
C ALA A 7 -9.11 -8.16 -6.50
N ALA A 8 -9.13 -8.31 -5.18
CA ALA A 8 -10.35 -8.13 -4.40
C ALA A 8 -10.75 -6.65 -4.28
N GLU A 9 -9.79 -5.74 -4.14
CA GLU A 9 -10.09 -4.31 -4.03
C GLU A 9 -10.59 -3.69 -5.34
N ASP A 10 -10.03 -4.14 -6.47
CA ASP A 10 -10.26 -3.51 -7.78
C ASP A 10 -11.31 -4.21 -8.64
N GLN A 11 -11.61 -5.49 -8.39
CA GLN A 11 -12.35 -6.32 -9.35
C GLN A 11 -13.58 -7.06 -8.77
N GLY A 12 -14.05 -6.69 -7.58
CA GLY A 12 -15.35 -7.19 -7.07
C GLY A 12 -15.35 -7.77 -5.65
N GLY A 13 -14.49 -7.26 -4.77
CA GLY A 13 -14.59 -7.44 -3.32
C GLY A 13 -14.64 -8.89 -2.85
N HIS A 14 -15.61 -9.17 -1.98
CA HIS A 14 -15.80 -10.48 -1.36
C HIS A 14 -16.03 -11.62 -2.37
N ALA A 15 -16.70 -11.33 -3.49
CA ALA A 15 -16.94 -12.35 -4.52
C ALA A 15 -15.62 -12.83 -5.15
N VAL A 16 -14.65 -11.92 -5.34
CA VAL A 16 -13.31 -12.27 -5.79
C VAL A 16 -12.55 -13.06 -4.74
N LEU A 17 -12.65 -12.69 -3.45
CA LEU A 17 -12.03 -13.46 -2.36
C LEU A 17 -12.54 -14.90 -2.30
N ASP A 18 -13.83 -15.12 -2.52
CA ASP A 18 -14.43 -16.45 -2.59
C ASP A 18 -13.84 -17.28 -3.74
N VAL A 19 -13.66 -16.66 -4.91
CA VAL A 19 -13.00 -17.30 -6.07
C VAL A 19 -11.55 -17.65 -5.74
N ILE A 20 -10.81 -16.73 -5.11
CA ILE A 20 -9.43 -16.96 -4.69
C ILE A 20 -9.37 -18.10 -3.67
N GLY A 21 -10.28 -18.14 -2.70
CA GLY A 21 -10.37 -19.19 -1.70
C GLY A 21 -10.59 -20.57 -2.32
N ARG A 22 -11.50 -20.67 -3.31
CA ARG A 22 -11.75 -21.93 -4.03
C ARG A 22 -10.57 -22.39 -4.89
N ARG A 23 -9.83 -21.47 -5.51
CA ARG A 23 -8.75 -21.81 -6.47
C ARG A 23 -7.37 -21.98 -5.82
N PHE A 24 -7.08 -21.20 -4.78
CA PHE A 24 -5.74 -21.06 -4.20
C PHE A 24 -5.72 -21.33 -2.69
N GLY A 25 -6.87 -21.61 -2.08
CA GLY A 25 -7.02 -21.96 -0.67
C GLY A 25 -7.22 -20.75 0.24
N LEU A 26 -7.79 -21.02 1.42
CA LEU A 26 -8.16 -19.99 2.41
C LEU A 26 -6.98 -19.17 2.91
N ARG A 27 -5.78 -19.78 3.00
CA ARG A 27 -4.57 -19.05 3.39
C ARG A 27 -4.23 -17.93 2.41
N VAL A 28 -4.39 -18.15 1.11
CA VAL A 28 -4.10 -17.13 0.08
C VAL A 28 -5.18 -16.06 0.10
N ALA A 29 -6.46 -16.45 0.17
CA ALA A 29 -7.57 -15.51 0.26
C ALA A 29 -7.47 -14.61 1.49
N GLY A 30 -7.10 -15.15 2.66
CA GLY A 30 -6.91 -14.38 3.88
C GLY A 30 -5.82 -13.31 3.75
N ILE A 31 -4.66 -13.65 3.16
CA ILE A 31 -3.60 -12.66 2.93
C ILE A 31 -4.08 -11.57 1.96
N VAL A 32 -4.78 -11.93 0.89
CA VAL A 32 -5.32 -10.94 -0.07
C VAL A 32 -6.31 -10.01 0.61
N ALA A 33 -7.24 -10.55 1.42
CA ALA A 33 -8.21 -9.76 2.16
C ALA A 33 -7.57 -8.77 3.14
N GLU A 34 -6.48 -9.18 3.81
CA GLU A 34 -5.73 -8.31 4.73
C GLU A 34 -4.96 -7.19 3.98
N CYS A 35 -4.54 -7.43 2.74
CA CYS A 35 -3.85 -6.43 1.92
C CYS A 35 -4.79 -5.35 1.35
N SER A 36 -6.09 -5.62 1.24
CA SER A 36 -7.05 -4.69 0.65
C SER A 36 -7.46 -3.57 1.62
N ASP A 37 -7.44 -2.33 1.16
CA ASP A 37 -7.90 -1.15 1.89
C ASP A 37 -9.43 -1.12 2.00
N SER A 38 -10.12 -1.67 0.99
CA SER A 38 -11.57 -1.84 0.95
C SER A 38 -11.95 -3.15 0.26
N LEU A 39 -12.97 -3.83 0.79
CA LEU A 39 -13.59 -5.01 0.17
C LEU A 39 -15.05 -4.74 -0.24
N VAL A 40 -15.47 -3.48 -0.16
CA VAL A 40 -16.80 -3.05 -0.59
C VAL A 40 -16.77 -2.87 -2.10
N ASP A 41 -17.82 -3.36 -2.77
CA ASP A 41 -18.05 -3.23 -4.21
C ASP A 41 -18.53 -1.79 -4.53
N ASP A 42 -17.70 -0.82 -4.15
CA ASP A 42 -18.01 0.60 -4.17
C ASP A 42 -17.40 1.24 -5.41
N THR A 43 -18.25 1.81 -6.25
CA THR A 43 -17.84 2.79 -7.26
C THR A 43 -17.02 3.90 -6.60
N VAL A 44 -16.08 4.52 -7.33
CA VAL A 44 -15.19 5.58 -6.80
C VAL A 44 -15.94 6.70 -6.06
N GLU A 45 -17.20 6.95 -6.41
CA GLU A 45 -18.09 7.96 -5.80
C GLU A 45 -18.58 7.63 -4.38
N THR A 46 -18.56 6.36 -3.94
CA THR A 46 -19.01 5.95 -2.59
C THR A 46 -17.86 5.66 -1.62
N LYS A 47 -16.61 5.67 -2.09
CA LYS A 47 -15.45 5.42 -1.22
C LYS A 47 -15.28 6.55 -0.21
N ARG A 48 -15.19 6.19 1.08
CA ARG A 48 -14.82 7.09 2.20
C ARG A 48 -13.58 7.92 1.88
N PRO A 49 -13.33 9.10 2.48
CA PRO A 49 -12.16 9.93 2.21
C PRO A 49 -10.84 9.14 2.21
N TRP A 50 -9.92 9.50 1.30
CA TRP A 50 -8.66 8.77 1.10
C TRP A 50 -7.86 8.63 2.41
N GLN A 51 -7.73 9.73 3.17
CA GLN A 51 -6.97 9.75 4.41
C GLN A 51 -7.54 8.77 5.45
N GLU A 52 -8.86 8.76 5.64
CA GLU A 52 -9.52 7.84 6.58
C GLU A 52 -9.24 6.38 6.22
N ARG A 53 -9.33 6.02 4.93
CA ARG A 53 -9.03 4.64 4.49
C ARG A 53 -7.57 4.27 4.76
N LYS A 54 -6.63 5.19 4.55
CA LYS A 54 -5.20 4.95 4.80
C LYS A 54 -4.90 4.83 6.29
N GLU A 55 -5.49 5.67 7.13
CA GLU A 55 -5.34 5.59 8.59
C GLU A 55 -5.86 4.26 9.14
N GLU A 56 -7.02 3.80 8.66
CA GLU A 56 -7.56 2.48 9.04
C GLU A 56 -6.70 1.32 8.57
N PHE A 57 -6.17 1.39 7.34
CA PHE A 57 -5.23 0.38 6.86
C PHE A 57 -3.96 0.34 7.71
N LEU A 58 -3.38 1.51 8.03
CA LEU A 58 -2.20 1.61 8.89
C LEU A 58 -2.47 1.00 10.26
N ALA A 59 -3.63 1.28 10.86
CA ALA A 59 -4.02 0.71 12.15
C ALA A 59 -4.11 -0.82 12.09
N ARG A 60 -4.74 -1.38 11.04
CA ARG A 60 -4.83 -2.84 10.85
C ARG A 60 -3.48 -3.49 10.54
N LEU A 61 -2.59 -2.78 9.82
CA LEU A 61 -1.30 -3.32 9.39
C LEU A 61 -0.39 -3.67 10.57
N VAL A 62 -0.53 -2.96 11.71
CA VAL A 62 0.27 -3.20 12.94
C VAL A 62 0.20 -4.66 13.39
N ASP A 63 -1.00 -5.25 13.34
CA ASP A 63 -1.32 -6.60 13.82
C ASP A 63 -1.63 -7.59 12.68
N ALA A 64 -1.44 -7.18 11.43
CA ALA A 64 -1.67 -8.02 10.26
C ALA A 64 -0.73 -9.23 10.22
N SER A 65 -1.13 -10.28 9.50
CA SER A 65 -0.33 -11.50 9.40
C SER A 65 1.05 -11.23 8.78
N PRO A 66 2.08 -12.05 9.09
CA PRO A 66 3.39 -11.93 8.44
C PRO A 66 3.31 -11.99 6.90
N GLY A 67 2.32 -12.71 6.37
CA GLY A 67 2.06 -12.79 4.94
C GLY A 67 1.58 -11.47 4.35
N CYS A 68 0.59 -10.82 4.96
CA CYS A 68 0.11 -9.50 4.55
C CYS A 68 1.23 -8.48 4.64
N ARG A 69 1.93 -8.40 5.78
CA ARG A 69 3.02 -7.45 6.01
C ARG A 69 4.13 -7.55 4.97
N LEU A 70 4.55 -8.77 4.62
CA LEU A 70 5.53 -8.99 3.56
C LEU A 70 5.02 -8.55 2.18
N VAL A 71 3.77 -8.88 1.83
CA VAL A 71 3.16 -8.48 0.56
C VAL A 71 3.07 -6.95 0.47
N THR A 72 2.57 -6.30 1.52
CA THR A 72 2.48 -4.83 1.62
C THR A 72 3.85 -4.18 1.49
N ALA A 73 4.90 -4.72 2.12
CA ALA A 73 6.25 -4.17 1.97
C ALA A 73 6.75 -4.25 0.53
N CYS A 74 6.53 -5.38 -0.15
CA CYS A 74 6.95 -5.57 -1.54
C CYS A 74 6.18 -4.65 -2.49
N ASP A 75 4.85 -4.56 -2.33
CA ASP A 75 4.00 -3.67 -3.12
C ASP A 75 4.42 -2.21 -2.95
N LYS A 76 4.51 -1.74 -1.70
CA LYS A 76 4.84 -0.33 -1.42
C LYS A 76 6.26 0.02 -1.80
N LEU A 77 7.21 -0.92 -1.73
CA LEU A 77 8.55 -0.70 -2.26
C LEU A 77 8.54 -0.53 -3.79
N HIS A 78 7.78 -1.36 -4.51
CA HIS A 78 7.65 -1.24 -5.96
C HIS A 78 7.02 0.11 -6.34
N ASN A 79 5.85 0.41 -5.77
CA ASN A 79 5.14 1.66 -6.03
C ASN A 79 5.99 2.89 -5.71
N LEU A 80 6.73 2.88 -4.59
CA LEU A 80 7.59 4.00 -4.22
C LEU A 80 8.81 4.14 -5.14
N THR A 81 9.35 3.04 -5.64
CA THR A 81 10.44 3.08 -6.62
C THR A 81 9.98 3.73 -7.91
N ASP A 82 8.76 3.41 -8.36
CA ASP A 82 8.16 4.01 -9.55
C ASP A 82 7.83 5.50 -9.32
N VAL A 83 7.29 5.87 -8.16
CA VAL A 83 7.08 7.27 -7.76
C VAL A 83 8.38 8.08 -7.81
N LEU A 84 9.48 7.53 -7.28
CA LEU A 84 10.78 8.19 -7.31
C LEU A 84 11.30 8.38 -8.74
N ALA A 85 11.15 7.37 -9.59
CA ALA A 85 11.56 7.45 -10.99
C ALA A 85 10.72 8.47 -11.77
N ASP A 86 9.41 8.46 -11.59
CA ASP A 86 8.49 9.42 -12.22
C ASP A 86 8.77 10.86 -11.74
N TYR A 87 9.03 11.05 -10.45
CA TYR A 87 9.36 12.37 -9.90
C TYR A 87 10.65 12.93 -10.51
N GLU A 88 11.63 12.09 -10.85
CA GLU A 88 12.85 12.54 -11.54
C GLU A 88 12.58 13.05 -12.96
N VAL A 89 11.48 12.60 -13.60
CA VAL A 89 11.11 12.99 -14.97
C VAL A 89 10.17 14.19 -14.98
N VAL A 90 9.12 14.18 -14.14
CA VAL A 90 8.04 15.20 -14.20
C VAL A 90 7.99 16.12 -12.98
N GLY A 91 8.78 15.87 -11.94
CA GLY A 91 8.83 16.71 -10.74
C GLY A 91 7.48 16.87 -10.05
N GLU A 92 7.15 18.10 -9.66
CA GLU A 92 5.93 18.44 -8.90
C GLU A 92 4.63 18.15 -9.67
N ASP A 93 4.67 18.07 -11.01
CA ASP A 93 3.52 17.72 -11.84
C ASP A 93 3.06 16.25 -11.67
N LEU A 94 3.80 15.46 -10.88
CA LEU A 94 3.42 14.11 -10.48
C LEU A 94 2.20 14.10 -9.54
N TRP A 95 2.16 15.04 -8.60
CA TRP A 95 1.27 14.96 -7.43
C TRP A 95 -0.23 15.07 -7.71
N PRO A 96 -0.70 15.76 -8.76
CA PRO A 96 -2.12 15.73 -9.14
C PRO A 96 -2.67 14.32 -9.45
N ARG A 97 -1.80 13.34 -9.73
CA ARG A 97 -2.19 11.93 -9.96
C ARG A 97 -2.49 11.16 -8.68
N PHE A 98 -2.10 11.69 -7.53
CA PHE A 98 -2.21 11.03 -6.23
C PHE A 98 -3.33 11.65 -5.40
N SER A 99 -4.25 10.83 -4.90
CA SER A 99 -5.34 11.31 -4.04
C SER A 99 -4.84 11.93 -2.73
N GLY A 100 -3.66 11.53 -2.24
CA GLY A 100 -3.01 12.12 -1.08
C GLY A 100 -2.15 13.36 -1.38
N GLY A 101 -2.03 13.76 -2.66
CA GLY A 101 -1.11 14.80 -3.08
C GLY A 101 0.35 14.50 -2.68
N ARG A 102 1.17 15.54 -2.61
CA ARG A 102 2.60 15.44 -2.28
C ARG A 102 2.85 14.95 -0.86
N GLU A 103 2.41 15.73 0.12
CA GLU A 103 2.72 15.50 1.52
C GLU A 103 1.96 14.29 2.09
N GLY A 104 0.70 14.11 1.70
CA GLY A 104 -0.09 12.94 2.13
C GLY A 104 0.48 11.64 1.58
N SER A 105 0.92 11.60 0.32
CA SER A 105 1.56 10.39 -0.23
C SER A 105 2.89 10.08 0.46
N ALA A 106 3.72 11.09 0.71
CA ALA A 106 4.98 10.94 1.45
C ALA A 106 4.75 10.45 2.89
N TRP A 107 3.77 11.04 3.59
CA TRP A 107 3.32 10.57 4.91
C TRP A 107 2.94 9.09 4.87
N TYR A 108 2.09 8.67 3.93
CA TYR A 108 1.62 7.29 3.87
C TYR A 108 2.75 6.28 3.69
N TYR A 109 3.72 6.56 2.79
CA TYR A 109 4.89 5.71 2.62
C TYR A 109 5.75 5.64 3.89
N ARG A 110 5.96 6.78 4.57
CA ARG A 110 6.71 6.85 5.82
C ARG A 110 6.05 6.05 6.95
N GLU A 111 4.73 6.15 7.09
CA GLU A 111 3.99 5.40 8.11
C GLU A 111 4.07 3.90 7.88
N ILE A 112 3.90 3.43 6.63
CA ILE A 112 4.06 2.02 6.30
C ILE A 112 5.49 1.56 6.58
N ALA A 113 6.49 2.32 6.13
CA ALA A 113 7.89 2.00 6.37
C ALA A 113 8.19 1.83 7.87
N ARG A 114 7.71 2.77 8.70
CA ARG A 114 7.85 2.71 10.17
C ARG A 114 7.18 1.47 10.77
N ILE A 115 5.96 1.15 10.34
CA ILE A 115 5.22 -0.02 10.86
C ILE A 115 5.94 -1.33 10.51
N LEU A 116 6.49 -1.43 9.30
CA LEU A 116 7.09 -2.65 8.76
C LEU A 116 8.58 -2.81 9.08
N GLU A 117 9.28 -1.76 9.51
CA GLU A 117 10.71 -1.79 9.84
C GLU A 117 11.09 -2.96 10.77
N LYS A 118 10.27 -3.19 11.80
CA LYS A 118 10.48 -4.25 12.80
C LYS A 118 10.49 -5.66 12.22
N ASP A 119 9.95 -5.87 11.02
CA ASP A 119 9.88 -7.20 10.39
C ASP A 119 11.25 -7.67 9.89
N GLY A 120 12.19 -6.74 9.67
CA GLY A 120 13.59 -7.06 9.42
C GLY A 120 13.89 -7.83 8.13
N HIS A 121 12.93 -8.03 7.22
CA HIS A 121 13.20 -8.61 5.90
C HIS A 121 13.69 -7.54 4.91
N ARG A 122 14.27 -7.98 3.79
CA ARG A 122 14.89 -7.07 2.80
C ARG A 122 13.91 -6.01 2.29
N ALA A 123 12.69 -6.41 1.92
CA ALA A 123 11.70 -5.47 1.39
C ALA A 123 11.38 -4.32 2.37
N ALA A 124 11.21 -4.59 3.66
CA ALA A 124 10.96 -3.56 4.67
C ALA A 124 12.15 -2.60 4.80
N ARG A 125 13.38 -3.11 4.82
CA ARG A 125 14.58 -2.26 4.87
C ARG A 125 14.73 -1.36 3.64
N GLU A 126 14.49 -1.89 2.44
CA GLU A 126 14.56 -1.10 1.23
C GLU A 126 13.41 -0.06 1.17
N LEU A 127 12.22 -0.40 1.68
CA LEU A 127 11.11 0.54 1.79
C LEU A 127 11.45 1.72 2.72
N VAL A 128 12.08 1.47 3.86
CA VAL A 128 12.58 2.54 4.76
C VAL A 128 13.55 3.47 4.03
N ARG A 129 14.52 2.91 3.30
CA ARG A 129 15.49 3.71 2.52
C ARG A 129 14.82 4.51 1.42
N ALA A 130 13.91 3.90 0.66
CA ALA A 130 13.18 4.56 -0.40
C ALA A 130 12.28 5.68 0.14
N SER A 131 11.63 5.47 1.29
CA SER A 131 10.82 6.50 1.96
C SER A 131 11.67 7.68 2.40
N ALA A 132 12.83 7.43 3.00
CA ALA A 132 13.76 8.50 3.39
C ALA A 132 14.26 9.30 2.17
N ARG A 133 14.56 8.62 1.05
CA ARG A 133 14.93 9.29 -0.21
C ARG A 133 13.79 10.16 -0.75
N LEU A 134 12.54 9.71 -0.67
CA LEU A 134 11.40 10.54 -1.08
C LEU A 134 11.29 11.79 -0.21
N ASP A 135 11.36 11.65 1.12
CA ASP A 135 11.32 12.80 2.03
C ASP A 135 12.46 13.80 1.77
N GLU A 136 13.69 13.31 1.51
CA GLU A 136 14.82 14.15 1.12
C GLU A 136 14.54 14.91 -0.18
N ARG A 137 14.05 14.23 -1.22
CA ARG A 137 13.72 14.84 -2.52
C ARG A 137 12.66 15.92 -2.41
N LEU A 138 11.71 15.74 -1.50
CA LEU A 138 10.65 16.70 -1.26
C LEU A 138 11.05 17.80 -0.26
N GLY A 139 12.22 17.70 0.39
CA GLY A 139 12.61 18.65 1.44
C GLY A 139 11.69 18.57 2.66
N LEU A 140 11.19 17.37 2.98
CA LEU A 140 10.34 17.08 4.13
C LEU A 140 11.13 16.54 5.34
N LEU A 141 12.45 16.49 5.24
CA LEU A 141 13.32 16.19 6.39
C LEU A 141 13.31 17.38 7.35
N ALA A 142 13.07 17.10 8.64
CA ALA A 142 13.22 18.07 9.73
C ALA A 142 14.70 18.35 10.03
#